data_AF-A0A0F9NQH6-F1
#
_entry.id   AF-A0A0F9NQH6-F1
#
_cell.length_a   1.000
_cell.length_b   1.000
_cell.length_c   1.000
_cell.angle_alpha   90.00
_cell.angle_beta   90.00
_cell.angle_gamma   90.00
#
_symmetry.space_group_name_H-M   'P 1'
#
loop_
_entity.id
_entity.type
_entity.pdbx_description
1 polymer ?
#
loop_
_entity_poly.entity_id
_entity_poly.type
_entity_poly.pdbx_seq_one_letter_code
_entity_poly.pdbx_strand_id
1 'polypeptide(L)'
;MKTEEEKKKYYKEYYQKNKEKESLRKKEYNSRPEIKKRRQENYQKNKKHILEQNKQYQIEWIKKPENKERLKETQRKWMEKPEIRKKYNLNKRQSHKKRYDYNKQYRLKRLIRYRIWVALKNYSEKSKMASSKKYGINFTKIIEHLKPFPKNMENYHIDHIIPLSIWNLNDPEHIRKAFLPENHQWLTTNQNLYKSNRLVAPCFKNTIK
;
A
#
# COMPACT_ATOMS: atom_id res chain seq x y z
N MET A 1 36.87 56.76 18.92
CA MET A 1 36.03 55.54 19.13
C MET A 1 36.00 54.74 17.84
N LYS A 2 36.21 53.42 17.87
CA LYS A 2 36.07 52.59 16.65
C LYS A 2 34.64 52.66 16.11
N THR A 3 34.50 52.77 14.79
CA THR A 3 33.21 52.80 14.11
C THR A 3 32.51 51.43 14.21
N GLU A 4 31.19 51.38 13.97
CA GLU A 4 30.40 50.15 13.97
C GLU A 4 30.96 49.08 13.01
N GLU A 5 31.40 49.50 11.83
CA GLU A 5 31.96 48.61 10.80
C GLU A 5 33.32 48.04 11.22
N GLU A 6 34.16 48.85 11.84
CA GLU A 6 35.45 48.41 12.40
C GLU A 6 35.26 47.38 13.52
N LYS A 7 34.23 47.56 14.35
CA LYS A 7 33.86 46.57 15.39
C LYS A 7 33.37 45.26 14.78
N LYS A 8 32.49 45.30 13.77
CA LYS A 8 31.99 44.10 13.07
C LYS A 8 33.13 43.33 12.39
N LYS A 9 34.03 44.04 11.71
CA LYS A 9 35.21 43.45 11.07
C LYS A 9 36.12 42.79 12.10
N TYR A 10 36.42 43.49 13.20
CA TYR A 10 37.20 42.95 14.32
C TYR A 10 36.60 41.67 14.90
N TYR A 11 35.29 41.64 15.18
CA TYR A 11 34.64 40.43 15.73
C TYR A 11 34.65 39.27 14.74
N LYS A 12 34.49 39.53 13.43
CA LYS A 12 34.56 38.51 12.38
C LYS A 12 35.97 37.90 12.29
N GLU A 13 37.01 38.73 12.29
CA GLU A 13 38.41 38.29 12.29
C GLU A 13 38.77 37.54 13.57
N TYR A 14 38.33 38.02 14.74
CA TYR A 14 38.51 37.35 16.02
C TYR A 14 37.84 35.98 16.05
N TYR A 15 36.60 35.87 15.55
CA TYR A 15 35.89 34.59 15.48
C TYR A 15 36.60 33.62 14.53
N GLN A 16 37.03 34.10 13.37
CA GLN A 16 37.74 33.26 12.40
C GLN A 16 39.08 32.74 12.96
N LYS A 17 39.85 33.61 13.63
CA LYS A 17 41.13 33.26 14.27
C LYS A 17 40.98 32.26 15.41
N ASN A 18 39.84 32.26 16.11
CA ASN A 18 39.57 31.38 17.25
C ASN A 18 38.66 30.19 16.92
N LYS A 19 38.19 30.06 15.68
CA LYS A 19 37.20 29.06 15.27
C LYS A 19 37.63 27.63 15.60
N GLU A 20 38.89 27.29 15.35
CA GLU A 20 39.43 25.95 15.59
C GLU A 20 39.59 25.66 17.08
N LYS A 21 40.16 26.61 17.83
CA LYS A 21 40.29 26.52 19.29
C LYS A 21 38.93 26.34 19.96
N GLU A 22 37.93 27.09 19.51
CA GLU A 22 36.56 27.00 20.02
C GLU A 22 35.89 25.68 19.63
N SER A 23 36.13 25.19 18.42
CA SER A 23 35.66 23.87 17.95
C SER A 23 36.25 22.74 18.79
N LEU A 24 37.56 22.77 19.05
CA LEU A 24 38.26 21.79 19.89
C LEU A 24 37.72 21.81 21.32
N ARG A 25 37.60 23.00 21.93
CA ARG A 25 37.01 23.15 23.27
C ARG A 25 35.60 22.59 23.35
N LYS A 26 34.76 22.84 22.34
CA LYS A 26 33.40 22.28 22.27
C LYS A 26 33.40 20.76 22.12
N LYS A 27 34.29 20.21 21.29
CA LYS A 27 34.44 18.76 21.11
C LYS A 27 34.86 18.10 22.43
N GLU A 28 35.84 18.67 23.12
CA GLU A 28 36.32 18.18 24.41
C GLU A 28 35.21 18.23 25.46
N TYR A 29 34.51 19.36 25.61
CA TYR A 29 33.37 19.45 26.53
C TYR A 29 32.27 18.42 26.21
N ASN A 30 31.96 18.21 24.93
CA ASN A 30 30.96 17.25 24.49
C ASN A 30 31.40 15.79 24.62
N SER A 31 32.71 15.52 24.65
CA SER A 31 33.24 14.17 24.77
C SER A 31 33.19 13.64 26.21
N ARG A 32 33.12 14.55 27.19
CA ARG A 32 33.11 14.22 28.62
C ARG A 32 31.95 13.29 29.00
N PRO A 33 32.18 12.23 29.79
CA PRO A 33 31.17 11.22 30.12
C PRO A 33 29.91 11.79 30.79
N GLU A 34 30.08 12.72 31.73
CA GLU A 34 28.99 13.37 32.47
C GLU A 34 28.06 14.16 31.56
N ILE A 35 28.62 14.83 30.54
CA ILE A 35 27.85 15.60 29.57
C ILE A 35 27.05 14.67 28.66
N LYS A 36 27.66 13.56 28.21
CA LYS A 36 26.97 12.53 27.41
C LYS A 36 25.82 11.90 28.19
N LYS A 37 26.05 11.51 29.45
CA LYS A 37 25.04 10.91 30.33
C LYS A 37 23.87 11.87 30.56
N ARG A 38 24.14 13.13 30.91
CA ARG A 38 23.12 14.17 31.07
C ARG A 38 22.29 14.40 29.80
N ARG A 39 22.93 14.41 28.62
CA ARG A 39 22.22 14.52 27.33
C ARG A 39 21.32 13.33 27.06
N GLN A 40 21.80 12.12 27.34
CA GLN A 40 21.01 10.91 27.18
C GLN A 40 19.80 10.93 28.11
N GLU A 41 19.99 11.27 29.39
CA GLU A 41 18.89 11.40 30.36
C GLU A 41 17.87 12.45 29.94
N ASN A 42 18.32 13.63 29.50
CA ASN A 42 17.44 14.67 28.97
C ASN A 42 16.70 14.22 27.71
N TYR A 43 17.36 13.48 26.81
CA TYR A 43 16.69 12.90 25.64
C TYR A 43 15.64 11.88 26.07
N GLN A 44 15.93 10.97 27.01
CA GLN A 44 14.95 9.98 27.48
C GLN A 44 13.74 10.65 28.13
N LYS A 45 13.95 11.65 28.99
CA LYS A 45 12.88 12.44 29.63
C LYS A 45 11.97 13.12 28.59
N ASN A 46 12.57 13.65 27.52
CA ASN A 46 11.84 14.39 26.48
C ASN A 46 11.49 13.56 25.25
N LYS A 47 11.80 12.25 25.24
CA LYS A 47 11.81 11.42 24.03
C LYS A 47 10.47 11.46 23.30
N LYS A 48 9.37 11.31 24.03
CA LYS A 48 8.02 11.31 23.48
C LYS A 48 7.70 12.64 22.78
N HIS A 49 8.00 13.76 23.44
CA HIS A 49 7.77 15.10 22.89
C HIS A 49 8.63 15.38 21.65
N ILE A 50 9.92 15.05 21.71
CA ILE A 50 10.85 15.20 20.57
C ILE A 50 10.38 14.37 19.37
N LEU A 51 9.97 13.11 19.60
CA LEU A 51 9.49 12.24 18.54
C LEU A 51 8.20 12.77 17.91
N GLU A 52 7.27 13.29 18.71
CA GLU A 52 6.03 13.88 18.18
C GLU A 52 6.32 15.15 17.37
N GLN A 53 7.15 16.07 17.88
CA GLN A 53 7.56 17.26 17.13
C GLN A 53 8.24 16.91 15.82
N ASN A 54 9.17 15.94 15.83
CA ASN A 54 9.84 15.48 14.62
C ASN A 54 8.87 14.87 13.62
N LYS A 55 7.87 14.12 14.09
CA LYS A 55 6.82 13.54 13.24
C LYS A 55 5.98 14.64 12.59
N GLN A 56 5.54 15.64 13.35
CA GLN A 56 4.79 16.78 12.81
C GLN A 56 5.60 17.56 11.79
N TYR A 57 6.84 17.91 12.14
CA TYR A 57 7.78 18.54 11.22
C TYR A 57 7.96 17.73 9.93
N GLN A 58 8.11 16.41 10.03
CA GLN A 58 8.26 15.54 8.86
C GLN A 58 6.99 15.54 7.99
N ILE A 59 5.80 15.51 8.60
CA ILE A 59 4.52 15.59 7.88
C ILE A 59 4.42 16.91 7.12
N GLU A 60 4.70 18.03 7.77
CA GLU A 60 4.70 19.36 7.15
C GLU A 60 5.75 19.48 6.06
N TRP A 61 6.95 18.97 6.31
CA TRP A 61 8.05 18.96 5.36
C TRP A 61 7.69 18.17 4.08
N ILE A 62 7.05 17.01 4.19
CA ILE A 62 6.58 16.19 3.05
C ILE A 62 5.43 16.87 2.30
N LYS A 63 4.57 17.63 3.00
CA LYS A 63 3.43 18.33 2.37
C LYS A 63 3.87 19.42 1.40
N LYS A 64 5.06 20.02 1.59
CA LYS A 64 5.61 21.04 0.68
C LYS A 64 5.83 20.44 -0.72
N PRO A 65 5.28 21.05 -1.80
CA PRO A 65 5.39 20.51 -3.16
C PRO A 65 6.82 20.23 -3.62
N GLU A 66 7.75 21.14 -3.34
CA GLU A 66 9.17 21.02 -3.70
C GLU A 66 9.81 19.76 -3.10
N ASN A 67 9.54 19.49 -1.82
CA ASN A 67 10.06 18.34 -1.11
C ASN A 67 9.42 17.04 -1.61
N LYS A 68 8.12 17.07 -1.93
CA LYS A 68 7.42 15.95 -2.53
C LYS A 68 8.02 15.56 -3.88
N GLU A 69 8.32 16.54 -4.74
CA GLU A 69 8.99 16.29 -6.01
C GLU A 69 10.42 15.78 -5.80
N ARG A 70 11.17 16.36 -4.86
CA ARG A 70 12.52 15.88 -4.50
C ARG A 70 12.53 14.42 -4.05
N LEU A 71 11.54 14.00 -3.26
CA LEU A 71 11.39 12.61 -2.81
C LEU A 71 11.08 11.67 -3.98
N LYS A 72 10.17 12.06 -4.89
CA LYS A 72 9.85 11.27 -6.08
C LYS A 72 11.09 11.10 -6.97
N GLU A 73 11.84 12.18 -7.19
CA GLU A 73 13.05 12.17 -8.00
C GLU A 73 14.13 11.25 -7.39
N THR A 74 14.33 11.37 -6.08
CA THR A 74 15.26 10.50 -5.34
C THR A 74 14.85 9.04 -5.45
N GLN A 75 13.55 8.75 -5.31
CA GLN A 75 13.02 7.40 -5.46
C GLN A 75 13.18 6.86 -6.89
N ARG A 76 12.97 7.72 -7.90
CA ARG A 76 13.17 7.37 -9.31
C ARG A 76 14.63 6.96 -9.56
N LYS A 77 15.59 7.81 -9.18
CA LYS A 77 17.03 7.52 -9.28
C LYS A 77 17.44 6.27 -8.52
N TRP A 78 16.85 6.02 -7.35
CA TRP A 78 17.10 4.79 -6.59
C TRP A 78 16.59 3.54 -7.33
N MET A 79 15.44 3.62 -7.99
CA MET A 79 14.82 2.53 -8.76
C MET A 79 15.44 2.30 -10.15
N GLU A 80 16.22 3.25 -10.67
CA GLU A 80 16.96 3.10 -11.95
C GLU A 80 18.02 2.00 -11.85
N LYS A 81 18.59 1.78 -10.66
CA LYS A 81 19.57 0.71 -10.43
C LYS A 81 18.90 -0.67 -10.60
N PRO A 82 19.34 -1.51 -11.56
CA PRO A 82 18.68 -2.78 -11.86
C PRO A 82 18.59 -3.74 -10.66
N GLU A 83 19.66 -3.81 -9.86
CA GLU A 83 19.73 -4.65 -8.65
C GLU A 83 18.68 -4.25 -7.62
N ILE A 84 18.52 -2.94 -7.39
CA ILE A 84 17.53 -2.38 -6.48
C ILE A 84 16.13 -2.71 -6.97
N ARG A 85 15.86 -2.50 -8.27
CA ARG A 85 14.56 -2.82 -8.88
C ARG A 85 14.24 -4.32 -8.75
N LYS A 86 15.22 -5.19 -9.00
CA LYS A 86 15.07 -6.65 -8.85
C LYS A 86 14.74 -7.04 -7.40
N LYS A 87 15.51 -6.51 -6.44
CA LYS A 87 15.29 -6.75 -5.00
C LYS A 87 13.92 -6.23 -4.54
N TYR A 88 13.54 -5.02 -4.97
CA TYR A 88 12.23 -4.44 -4.66
C TYR A 88 11.08 -5.30 -5.20
N ASN A 89 11.15 -5.73 -6.46
CA ASN A 89 10.14 -6.58 -7.07
C ASN A 89 10.04 -7.95 -6.40
N LEU A 90 11.18 -8.55 -6.02
CA LEU A 90 11.22 -9.81 -5.28
C LEU A 90 10.52 -9.67 -3.92
N ASN A 91 10.89 -8.65 -3.14
CA ASN A 91 10.28 -8.37 -1.84
C ASN A 91 8.78 -8.11 -1.96
N LYS A 92 8.37 -7.36 -2.99
CA LYS A 92 6.95 -7.11 -3.30
C LYS A 92 6.22 -8.42 -3.60
N ARG A 93 6.78 -9.28 -4.46
CA ARG A 93 6.20 -10.60 -4.77
C ARG A 93 6.06 -11.47 -3.53
N GLN A 94 7.10 -11.54 -2.69
CA GLN A 94 7.08 -12.30 -1.44
C GLN A 94 6.04 -11.77 -0.47
N SER A 95 5.95 -10.45 -0.27
CA SER A 95 4.94 -9.81 0.59
C SER A 95 3.53 -10.10 0.08
N HIS A 96 3.30 -10.01 -1.23
CA HIS A 96 2.01 -10.38 -1.83
C HIS A 96 1.66 -11.86 -1.63
N LYS A 97 2.63 -12.76 -1.75
CA LYS A 97 2.44 -14.20 -1.48
C LYS A 97 2.05 -14.43 -0.03
N LYS A 98 2.85 -13.93 0.93
CA LYS A 98 2.55 -14.02 2.37
C LYS A 98 1.15 -13.50 2.72
N ARG A 99 0.78 -12.33 2.17
CA ARG A 99 -0.55 -11.75 2.40
C ARG A 99 -1.68 -12.58 1.77
N TYR A 100 -1.43 -13.18 0.60
CA TYR A 100 -2.39 -14.07 -0.05
C TYR A 100 -2.65 -15.33 0.78
N ASP A 101 -1.60 -15.91 1.36
CA ASP A 101 -1.67 -17.14 2.15
C ASP A 101 -2.38 -16.90 3.49
N TYR A 102 -2.05 -15.81 4.19
CA TYR A 102 -2.58 -15.50 5.52
C TYR A 102 -3.98 -14.84 5.50
N ASN A 103 -4.22 -13.91 4.58
CA ASN A 103 -5.44 -13.08 4.60
C ASN A 103 -6.46 -13.59 3.55
N LYS A 104 -7.42 -14.40 4.01
CA LYS A 104 -8.50 -14.97 3.17
C LYS A 104 -9.28 -13.90 2.39
N GLN A 105 -9.60 -12.75 3.00
CA GLN A 105 -10.31 -11.66 2.31
C GLN A 105 -9.46 -11.05 1.18
N TYR A 106 -8.16 -10.88 1.40
CA TYR A 106 -7.23 -10.40 0.38
C TYR A 106 -7.10 -11.39 -0.78
N ARG A 107 -7.01 -12.70 -0.49
CA ARG A 107 -7.06 -13.78 -1.48
C ARG A 107 -8.34 -13.70 -2.32
N LEU A 108 -9.50 -13.61 -1.69
CA LEU A 108 -10.80 -13.54 -2.37
C LEU A 108 -10.94 -12.31 -3.25
N LYS A 109 -10.59 -11.13 -2.72
CA LYS A 109 -10.60 -9.88 -3.48
C LYS A 109 -9.77 -9.98 -4.75
N ARG A 110 -8.61 -10.63 -4.68
CA ARG A 110 -7.71 -10.82 -5.82
C ARG A 110 -8.30 -11.80 -6.84
N LEU A 111 -8.89 -12.91 -6.38
CA LEU A 111 -9.56 -13.89 -7.24
C LEU A 111 -10.75 -13.28 -7.99
N ILE A 112 -11.65 -12.59 -7.29
CA ILE A 112 -12.83 -11.94 -7.88
C ILE A 112 -12.40 -10.88 -8.90
N ARG A 113 -11.41 -10.04 -8.55
CA ARG A 113 -10.88 -9.02 -9.48
C ARG A 113 -10.28 -9.65 -10.73
N TYR A 114 -9.55 -10.75 -10.59
CA TYR A 114 -9.00 -11.46 -11.73
C TYR A 114 -10.10 -12.08 -12.60
N ARG A 115 -11.14 -12.68 -12.01
CA ARG A 115 -12.30 -13.22 -12.74
C ARG A 115 -13.03 -12.16 -13.54
N ILE A 116 -13.28 -10.98 -12.95
CA ILE A 116 -13.84 -9.83 -13.67
C ILE A 116 -12.94 -9.42 -14.83
N TRP A 117 -11.63 -9.38 -14.62
CA TRP A 117 -10.70 -9.05 -15.69
C TRP A 117 -10.74 -10.06 -16.83
N VAL A 118 -10.73 -11.37 -16.54
CA VAL A 118 -10.87 -12.42 -17.56
C VAL A 118 -12.21 -12.28 -18.30
N ALA A 119 -13.30 -12.08 -17.56
CA ALA A 119 -14.64 -11.92 -18.14
C ALA A 119 -14.73 -10.73 -19.09
N LEU A 120 -14.32 -9.55 -18.64
CA LEU A 120 -14.36 -8.35 -19.47
C LEU A 120 -13.39 -8.46 -20.66
N LYS A 121 -12.22 -9.08 -20.47
CA LYS A 121 -11.27 -9.30 -21.57
C LYS A 121 -11.83 -10.24 -22.65
N ASN A 122 -12.54 -11.30 -22.25
CA ASN A 122 -13.00 -12.34 -23.18
C ASN A 122 -14.36 -12.03 -23.82
N TYR A 123 -15.24 -11.28 -23.13
CA TYR A 123 -16.63 -11.08 -23.54
C TYR A 123 -16.99 -9.62 -23.85
N SER A 124 -16.08 -8.65 -23.61
CA SER A 124 -16.31 -7.27 -24.06
C SER A 124 -15.56 -6.98 -25.35
N GLU A 125 -16.20 -6.23 -26.24
CA GLU A 125 -15.60 -5.71 -27.46
C GLU A 125 -14.61 -4.56 -27.20
N LYS A 126 -14.61 -4.01 -25.97
CA LYS A 126 -13.78 -2.85 -25.62
C LYS A 126 -12.33 -3.26 -25.38
N SER A 127 -11.43 -2.76 -26.21
CA SER A 127 -9.97 -2.97 -26.11
C SER A 127 -9.36 -2.39 -24.82
N LYS A 128 -9.98 -1.38 -24.22
CA LYS A 128 -9.54 -0.73 -22.98
C LYS A 128 -10.56 -0.95 -21.86
N MET A 129 -10.19 -1.74 -20.87
CA MET A 129 -11.01 -1.96 -19.70
C MET A 129 -11.03 -0.74 -18.77
N ALA A 130 -12.21 -0.34 -18.34
CA ALA A 130 -12.36 0.68 -17.31
C ALA A 130 -12.12 0.11 -15.90
N SER A 131 -11.90 1.01 -14.93
CA SER A 131 -11.84 0.63 -13.52
C SER A 131 -13.15 -0.04 -13.08
N SER A 132 -13.05 -1.07 -12.23
CA SER A 132 -14.22 -1.76 -11.63
C SER A 132 -15.21 -0.80 -10.95
N LYS A 133 -14.72 0.35 -10.46
CA LYS A 133 -15.55 1.42 -9.88
C LYS A 133 -16.54 2.01 -10.88
N LYS A 134 -16.15 2.11 -12.17
CA LYS A 134 -17.03 2.61 -13.25
C LYS A 134 -18.29 1.76 -13.41
N TYR A 135 -18.17 0.46 -13.17
CA TYR A 135 -19.26 -0.51 -13.26
C TYR A 135 -20.01 -0.71 -11.94
N GLY A 136 -19.73 0.10 -10.91
CA GLY A 136 -20.38 -0.04 -9.60
C GLY A 136 -20.02 -1.30 -8.80
N ILE A 137 -18.97 -2.03 -9.17
CA ILE A 137 -18.61 -3.31 -8.53
C ILE A 137 -17.99 -3.07 -7.15
N ASN A 138 -18.62 -3.62 -6.11
CA ASN A 138 -18.14 -3.57 -4.73
C ASN A 138 -17.63 -4.92 -4.24
N PHE A 139 -16.32 -5.14 -4.35
CA PHE A 139 -15.67 -6.38 -3.89
C PHE A 139 -15.87 -6.68 -2.41
N THR A 140 -15.95 -5.65 -1.56
CA THR A 140 -16.11 -5.85 -0.11
C THR A 140 -17.47 -6.47 0.18
N LYS A 141 -18.54 -5.94 -0.45
CA LYS A 141 -19.89 -6.51 -0.32
C LYS A 141 -19.99 -7.95 -0.84
N ILE A 142 -19.34 -8.27 -1.96
CA ILE A 142 -19.29 -9.65 -2.49
C ILE A 142 -18.62 -10.58 -1.47
N ILE A 143 -17.48 -10.17 -0.90
CA ILE A 143 -16.74 -10.97 0.09
C ILE A 143 -17.54 -11.12 1.38
N GLU A 144 -18.29 -10.10 1.79
CA GLU A 144 -19.20 -10.16 2.94
C GLU A 144 -20.35 -11.14 2.72
N HIS A 145 -20.98 -11.11 1.54
CA HIS A 145 -22.03 -12.05 1.14
C HIS A 145 -21.54 -13.51 1.11
N LEU A 146 -20.29 -13.73 0.68
CA LEU A 146 -19.67 -15.07 0.63
C LEU A 146 -19.26 -15.63 2.00
N LYS A 147 -19.55 -14.95 3.12
CA LYS A 147 -19.33 -15.49 4.47
C LYS A 147 -20.50 -16.41 4.89
N PRO A 148 -20.24 -17.49 5.64
CA PRO A 148 -18.94 -17.95 6.13
C PRO A 148 -18.07 -18.58 5.02
N PHE A 149 -16.76 -18.47 5.16
CA PHE A 149 -15.83 -19.06 4.18
C PHE A 149 -15.69 -20.56 4.42
N PRO A 150 -15.67 -21.39 3.34
CA PRO A 150 -15.37 -22.82 3.45
C PRO A 150 -14.07 -23.09 4.22
N LYS A 151 -14.05 -24.17 5.00
CA LYS A 151 -12.87 -24.58 5.78
C LYS A 151 -11.67 -24.85 4.88
N ASN A 152 -11.90 -25.60 3.79
CA ASN A 152 -10.91 -25.84 2.74
C ASN A 152 -11.25 -25.04 1.49
N MET A 153 -10.63 -23.87 1.33
CA MET A 153 -10.85 -22.96 0.21
C MET A 153 -10.29 -23.45 -1.13
N GLU A 154 -9.48 -24.51 -1.15
CA GLU A 154 -8.88 -25.04 -2.38
C GLU A 154 -9.85 -25.92 -3.16
N ASN A 155 -10.79 -26.55 -2.46
CA ASN A 155 -11.82 -27.39 -3.06
C ASN A 155 -13.05 -26.61 -3.54
N TYR A 156 -13.07 -25.29 -3.33
CA TYR A 156 -14.20 -24.43 -3.63
C TYR A 156 -13.81 -23.30 -4.58
N HIS A 157 -14.69 -23.06 -5.55
CA HIS A 157 -14.65 -21.95 -6.48
C HIS A 157 -15.74 -20.94 -6.14
N ILE A 158 -15.43 -19.66 -6.36
CA ILE A 158 -16.45 -18.60 -6.38
C ILE A 158 -17.08 -18.62 -7.75
N ASP A 159 -18.34 -18.99 -7.86
CA ASP A 159 -19.05 -19.05 -9.14
C ASP A 159 -20.17 -18.00 -9.23
N HIS A 160 -20.63 -17.72 -10.44
CA HIS A 160 -21.81 -16.89 -10.66
C HIS A 160 -23.06 -17.76 -10.71
N ILE A 161 -24.13 -17.42 -9.98
CA ILE A 161 -25.41 -18.13 -10.06
C ILE A 161 -25.93 -18.08 -11.51
N ILE A 162 -26.08 -16.86 -12.04
CA ILE A 162 -26.38 -16.58 -13.44
C ILE A 162 -25.04 -16.47 -14.19
N PRO A 163 -24.75 -17.39 -15.12
CA PRO A 163 -23.51 -17.40 -15.90
C PRO A 163 -23.24 -16.08 -16.62
N LEU A 164 -21.95 -15.71 -16.68
CA LEU A 164 -21.51 -14.46 -17.33
C LEU A 164 -21.83 -14.39 -18.82
N SER A 165 -21.91 -15.54 -19.50
CA SER A 165 -22.23 -15.64 -20.94
C SER A 165 -23.65 -15.16 -21.29
N ILE A 166 -24.54 -15.05 -20.32
CA ILE A 166 -25.92 -14.59 -20.52
C ILE A 166 -26.00 -13.07 -20.52
N TRP A 167 -25.05 -12.41 -19.86
CA TRP A 167 -25.03 -10.96 -19.73
C TRP A 167 -24.34 -10.33 -20.94
N ASN A 168 -24.94 -9.25 -21.45
CA ASN A 168 -24.24 -8.35 -22.37
C ASN A 168 -23.15 -7.55 -21.61
N LEU A 169 -21.90 -8.00 -21.68
CA LEU A 169 -20.77 -7.35 -21.01
C LEU A 169 -20.22 -6.12 -21.74
N ASN A 170 -20.93 -5.59 -22.75
CA ASN A 170 -20.68 -4.27 -23.31
C ASN A 170 -21.52 -3.17 -22.63
N ASP A 171 -22.63 -3.57 -21.97
CA ASP A 171 -23.51 -2.70 -21.19
C ASP A 171 -23.05 -2.61 -19.72
N PRO A 172 -22.71 -1.41 -19.21
CA PRO A 172 -22.35 -1.20 -17.81
C PRO A 172 -23.39 -1.67 -16.79
N GLU A 173 -24.69 -1.57 -17.09
CA GLU A 173 -25.73 -2.00 -16.15
C GLU A 173 -25.79 -3.52 -16.05
N HIS A 174 -25.64 -4.23 -17.17
CA HIS A 174 -25.50 -5.68 -17.18
C HIS A 174 -24.24 -6.15 -16.44
N ILE A 175 -23.10 -5.47 -16.62
CA ILE A 175 -21.89 -5.75 -15.83
C ILE A 175 -22.17 -5.55 -14.33
N ARG A 176 -22.81 -4.44 -13.95
CA ARG A 176 -23.14 -4.15 -12.56
C ARG A 176 -23.99 -5.27 -11.95
N LYS A 177 -25.06 -5.68 -12.65
CA LYS A 177 -25.95 -6.78 -12.22
C LYS A 177 -25.23 -8.12 -12.14
N ALA A 178 -24.43 -8.46 -13.15
CA ALA A 178 -23.67 -9.71 -13.19
C ALA A 178 -22.72 -9.86 -12.00
N PHE A 179 -22.16 -8.76 -11.50
CA PHE A 179 -21.22 -8.74 -10.38
C PHE A 179 -21.82 -8.25 -9.06
N LEU A 180 -23.15 -8.32 -8.91
CA LEU A 180 -23.80 -8.12 -7.62
C LEU A 180 -23.43 -9.24 -6.62
N PRO A 181 -23.36 -8.95 -5.30
CA PRO A 181 -23.09 -9.97 -4.29
C PRO A 181 -24.00 -11.19 -4.42
N GLU A 182 -25.28 -10.95 -4.66
CA GLU A 182 -26.34 -11.96 -4.75
C GLU A 182 -26.14 -12.94 -5.92
N ASN A 183 -25.37 -12.54 -6.94
CA ASN A 183 -25.05 -13.43 -8.06
C ASN A 183 -23.80 -14.29 -7.81
N HIS A 184 -23.17 -14.24 -6.63
CA HIS A 184 -21.98 -15.04 -6.33
C HIS A 184 -22.29 -16.15 -5.33
N GLN A 185 -21.76 -17.35 -5.57
CA GLN A 185 -21.93 -18.50 -4.68
C GLN A 185 -20.66 -19.34 -4.55
N TRP A 186 -20.60 -20.13 -3.48
CA TRP A 186 -19.61 -21.20 -3.34
C TRP A 186 -20.09 -22.45 -4.05
N LEU A 187 -19.26 -22.97 -4.95
CA LEU A 187 -19.40 -24.31 -5.51
C LEU A 187 -18.10 -25.07 -5.30
N THR A 188 -18.20 -26.37 -5.04
CA THR A 188 -17.00 -27.22 -5.11
C THR A 188 -16.45 -27.21 -6.54
N THR A 189 -15.16 -27.49 -6.70
CA THR A 189 -14.51 -27.55 -8.02
C THR A 189 -15.28 -28.46 -8.99
N ASN A 190 -15.71 -29.63 -8.52
CA ASN A 190 -16.47 -30.60 -9.34
C ASN A 190 -17.85 -30.06 -9.74
N GLN A 191 -18.59 -29.46 -8.80
CA GLN A 191 -19.89 -28.84 -9.09
C GLN A 191 -19.77 -27.71 -10.11
N ASN A 192 -18.76 -26.87 -9.96
CA ASN A 192 -18.51 -25.74 -10.86
C ASN A 192 -18.16 -26.21 -12.28
N LEU A 193 -17.34 -27.26 -12.41
CA LEU A 193 -17.01 -27.87 -13.71
C LEU A 193 -18.26 -28.47 -14.37
N TYR A 194 -19.09 -29.16 -13.60
CA TYR A 194 -20.34 -29.74 -14.10
C TYR A 194 -21.36 -28.67 -14.54
N LYS A 195 -21.49 -27.58 -13.76
CA LYS A 195 -22.41 -26.47 -14.05
C LYS A 195 -22.04 -25.75 -15.35
N SER A 196 -20.76 -25.53 -15.61
CA SER A 196 -20.28 -24.78 -16.78
C SER A 196 -21.05 -23.44 -16.93
N ASN A 197 -21.63 -23.16 -18.09
CA ASN A 197 -22.39 -21.96 -18.42
C ASN A 197 -23.91 -22.12 -18.32
N ARG A 198 -24.42 -23.11 -17.57
CA ARG A 198 -25.86 -23.38 -17.42
C ARG A 198 -26.46 -22.55 -16.28
N LEU A 199 -27.70 -22.08 -16.45
CA LEU A 199 -28.42 -21.22 -15.49
C LEU A 199 -28.62 -21.89 -14.13
N VAL A 200 -28.83 -23.20 -14.10
CA VAL A 200 -28.88 -24.01 -12.87
C VAL A 200 -28.47 -25.44 -13.23
N ALA A 201 -27.57 -26.06 -12.45
CA ALA A 201 -27.47 -27.51 -12.42
C ALA A 201 -28.52 -28.03 -11.42
N PRO A 202 -29.40 -28.98 -11.77
CA PRO A 202 -30.64 -29.27 -11.03
C PRO A 202 -30.52 -29.83 -9.60
N CYS A 203 -29.34 -29.92 -8.97
CA CYS A 203 -29.18 -30.79 -7.79
C CYS A 203 -28.34 -30.30 -6.60
N PHE A 204 -27.84 -29.06 -6.54
CA PHE A 204 -27.00 -28.65 -5.40
C PHE A 204 -27.72 -27.68 -4.44
N LYS A 205 -28.64 -28.22 -3.64
CA LYS A 205 -29.01 -27.58 -2.37
C LYS A 205 -27.82 -27.70 -1.42
N ASN A 206 -27.00 -26.65 -1.32
CA ASN A 206 -25.90 -26.60 -0.36
C ASN A 206 -26.46 -26.71 1.06
N THR A 207 -26.42 -27.92 1.62
CA THR A 207 -26.57 -28.13 3.06
C THR A 207 -25.26 -27.70 3.71
N ILE A 208 -25.17 -26.41 4.07
CA ILE A 208 -24.13 -25.94 4.97
C ILE A 208 -24.61 -26.32 6.38
N LYS A 209 -24.09 -27.43 6.92
CA LYS A 209 -24.04 -27.69 8.37
C LYS A 209 -22.74 -27.14 8.92
#